data_AF-A0A0A1WFX7-F1
#
_entry.id   AF-A0A0A1WFX7-F1
#
_cell.length_a   1.000
_cell.length_b   1.000
_cell.length_c   1.000
_cell.angle_alpha   90.00
_cell.angle_beta   90.00
_cell.angle_gamma   90.00
#
_symmetry.space_group_name_H-M   'P 1'
#
loop_
_entity.id
_entity.type
_entity.pdbx_description
1 polymer ?
#
loop_
_entity_poly.entity_id
_entity_poly.type
_entity_poly.pdbx_seq_one_letter_code
_entity_poly.pdbx_strand_id
1 'polypeptide(L)'
;TRVRLKMIGQQIDANPTDNIRIRIIELSDRDDVLNFLRKHFYPDEPLTIGSHPAPEDEEFNISLIAHGTCLMEVQQQSVNGILKERIVGVVLSGPKCSDEAELLFKEAAHLGSTTWGKIVGILAQAERDSNVYERYNVERALHMHVAAVDESLRGRAIGMRLMEKLRELGRELGYPLMTTDCTSLYSAKVSER
;
A
#
# COMPACT_ATOMS: atom_id res chain seq x y z
N THR A 1 -20.88 45.91 -40.91
CA THR A 1 -20.96 44.44 -40.92
C THR A 1 -19.82 43.87 -40.09
N ARG A 2 -20.05 43.53 -38.81
CA ARG A 2 -19.02 43.02 -37.88
C ARG A 2 -19.01 41.50 -37.94
N VAL A 3 -17.94 40.92 -38.48
CA VAL A 3 -17.69 39.47 -38.46
C VAL A 3 -17.11 39.10 -37.10
N ARG A 4 -17.82 38.26 -36.34
CA ARG A 4 -17.41 37.76 -35.04
C ARG A 4 -16.76 36.39 -35.25
N LEU A 5 -15.43 36.32 -35.18
CA LEU A 5 -14.70 35.04 -35.14
C LEU A 5 -15.10 34.30 -33.85
N LYS A 6 -15.80 33.17 -33.99
CA LYS A 6 -15.96 32.18 -32.92
C LYS A 6 -14.73 31.28 -32.95
N MET A 7 -13.80 31.52 -32.04
CA MET A 7 -12.78 30.54 -31.66
C MET A 7 -13.48 29.45 -30.86
N ILE A 8 -13.70 28.29 -31.48
CA ILE A 8 -14.11 27.07 -30.79
C ILE A 8 -12.80 26.40 -30.34
N GLY A 9 -12.39 26.68 -29.11
CA GLY A 9 -11.45 25.80 -28.42
C GLY A 9 -12.22 24.52 -28.09
N GLN A 10 -11.93 23.43 -28.81
CA GLN A 10 -12.36 22.11 -28.40
C GLN A 10 -11.69 21.83 -27.06
N GLN A 11 -12.51 21.76 -26.01
CA GLN A 11 -12.12 21.15 -24.75
C GLN A 11 -11.92 19.67 -25.04
N ILE A 12 -10.66 19.24 -25.10
CA ILE A 12 -10.30 17.84 -25.22
C ILE A 12 -10.63 17.24 -23.86
N ASP A 13 -11.80 16.64 -23.73
CA ASP A 13 -12.15 15.84 -22.57
C ASP A 13 -11.20 14.64 -22.54
N ALA A 14 -10.14 14.76 -21.72
CA ALA A 14 -9.20 13.67 -21.49
C ALA A 14 -9.96 12.48 -20.92
N ASN A 15 -9.78 11.30 -21.53
CA ASN A 15 -10.33 10.06 -21.04
C ASN A 15 -9.84 9.87 -19.57
N PRO A 16 -10.70 9.58 -18.58
CA PRO A 16 -10.28 9.53 -17.17
C PRO A 16 -9.15 8.54 -16.86
N THR A 17 -8.88 7.62 -17.78
CA THR A 17 -7.82 6.61 -17.74
C THR A 17 -6.43 7.13 -18.15
N ASP A 18 -6.33 8.22 -18.91
CA ASP A 18 -5.04 8.69 -19.47
C ASP A 18 -4.16 9.43 -18.45
N ASN A 19 -4.68 9.64 -17.24
CA ASN A 19 -4.03 10.41 -16.18
C ASN A 19 -3.58 9.57 -14.98
N ILE A 20 -3.60 8.24 -15.07
CA ILE A 20 -3.24 7.34 -13.96
C ILE A 20 -1.86 6.73 -14.18
N ARG A 21 -0.99 6.78 -13.17
CA ARG A 21 0.36 6.20 -13.21
C ARG A 21 0.67 5.48 -11.91
N ILE A 22 1.37 4.35 -11.99
CA ILE A 22 1.93 3.66 -10.82
C ILE A 22 3.43 3.93 -10.79
N ARG A 23 3.96 4.32 -9.63
CA ARG A 23 5.40 4.53 -9.41
C ARG A 23 5.83 4.04 -8.02
N ILE A 24 7.14 3.85 -7.86
CA ILE A 24 7.75 3.62 -6.56
C ILE A 24 7.55 4.86 -5.68
N ILE A 25 7.27 4.63 -4.41
CA ILE A 25 7.19 5.68 -3.39
C ILE A 25 8.62 6.06 -2.99
N GLU A 26 8.92 7.36 -3.05
CA GLU A 26 10.20 7.90 -2.62
C GLU A 26 10.09 8.46 -1.19
N LEU A 27 11.23 8.64 -0.51
CA LEU A 27 11.24 9.22 0.85
C LEU A 27 10.63 10.63 0.90
N SER A 28 10.68 11.39 -0.20
CA SER A 28 10.01 12.68 -0.31
C SER A 28 8.49 12.60 -0.30
N ASP A 29 7.91 11.43 -0.62
CA ASP A 29 6.46 11.20 -0.60
C ASP A 29 5.94 10.82 0.81
N ARG A 30 6.83 10.66 1.80
CA ARG A 30 6.54 10.18 3.16
C ARG A 30 5.30 10.80 3.78
N ASP A 31 5.24 12.13 3.81
CA ASP A 31 4.18 12.84 4.52
C ASP A 31 2.83 12.71 3.78
N ASP A 32 2.85 12.73 2.44
CA ASP A 32 1.65 12.54 1.62
C ASP A 32 1.10 11.12 1.73
N VAL A 33 1.98 10.11 1.78
CA VAL A 33 1.61 8.71 2.00
C VAL A 33 1.03 8.50 3.38
N LEU A 34 1.67 9.04 4.43
CA LEU A 34 1.15 8.92 5.80
C LEU A 34 -0.25 9.55 5.92
N ASN A 35 -0.43 10.74 5.34
CA ASN A 35 -1.74 11.40 5.30
C ASN A 35 -2.78 10.58 4.51
N PHE A 36 -2.37 9.90 3.45
CA PHE A 36 -3.24 9.00 2.70
C PHE A 36 -3.67 7.80 3.55
N LEU A 37 -2.75 7.16 4.29
CA LEU A 37 -3.07 6.01 5.15
C LEU A 37 -4.00 6.39 6.30
N ARG A 38 -3.75 7.52 6.97
CA ARG A 38 -4.64 8.08 8.01
C ARG A 38 -6.08 8.26 7.54
N LYS A 39 -6.26 8.53 6.25
CA LYS A 39 -7.57 8.76 5.65
C LYS A 39 -8.22 7.49 5.07
N HIS A 40 -7.44 6.60 4.48
CA HIS A 40 -7.96 5.53 3.61
C HIS A 40 -7.57 4.10 4.03
N PHE A 41 -6.75 3.96 5.09
CA PHE A 41 -6.33 2.66 5.63
C PHE A 41 -6.78 2.51 7.09
N TYR A 42 -6.20 3.30 8.00
CA TYR A 42 -6.41 3.15 9.44
C TYR A 42 -7.87 3.22 9.93
N PRO A 43 -8.77 4.04 9.33
CA PRO A 43 -10.18 4.06 9.75
C PRO A 43 -10.91 2.73 9.51
N ASP A 44 -10.48 1.96 8.51
CA ASP A 44 -11.15 0.73 8.04
C ASP A 44 -10.37 -0.55 8.38
N GLU A 45 -9.11 -0.44 8.86
CA GLU A 45 -8.24 -1.58 9.08
C GLU A 45 -8.69 -2.42 10.29
N PRO A 46 -9.06 -3.70 10.12
CA PRO A 46 -9.68 -4.49 11.18
C PRO A 46 -8.82 -4.72 12.43
N LEU A 47 -7.49 -4.73 12.29
CA LEU A 47 -6.58 -4.87 13.44
C LEU A 47 -6.51 -3.59 14.29
N THR A 48 -6.76 -2.43 13.70
CA THR A 48 -6.72 -1.13 14.39
C THR A 48 -8.11 -0.56 14.67
N ILE A 49 -9.18 -1.14 14.12
CA ILE A 49 -10.55 -0.62 14.27
C ILE A 49 -10.96 -0.53 15.75
N GLY A 50 -11.55 0.60 16.14
CA GLY A 50 -11.89 0.87 17.54
C GLY A 50 -10.72 1.31 18.41
N SER A 51 -9.53 1.47 17.83
CA SER A 51 -8.37 2.10 18.44
C SER A 51 -7.79 3.17 17.53
N HIS A 52 -7.04 4.13 18.08
CA HIS A 52 -6.25 5.03 17.25
C HIS A 52 -4.96 4.30 16.86
N PRO A 53 -4.46 4.44 15.62
CA PRO A 53 -3.17 3.85 15.26
C PRO A 53 -2.11 4.37 16.22
N ALA A 54 -1.28 3.45 16.72
CA ALA A 54 -0.17 3.82 17.57
C ALA A 54 0.88 4.56 16.72
N PRO A 55 1.56 5.60 17.23
CA PRO A 55 2.65 6.25 16.50
C PRO A 55 3.70 5.27 15.97
N GLU A 56 3.95 4.18 16.69
CA GLU A 56 4.87 3.10 16.32
C GLU A 56 4.41 2.33 15.08
N ASP A 57 3.10 2.17 14.87
CA ASP A 57 2.51 1.55 13.67
C ASP A 57 2.72 2.46 12.45
N GLU A 58 2.45 3.77 12.58
CA GLU A 58 2.72 4.74 11.53
C GLU A 58 4.21 4.80 11.17
N GLU A 59 5.08 4.82 12.17
CA GLU A 59 6.54 4.81 11.98
C GLU A 59 7.01 3.54 11.29
N PHE A 60 6.51 2.37 11.71
CA PHE A 60 6.79 1.09 11.08
C PHE A 60 6.40 1.09 9.60
N ASN A 61 5.15 1.43 9.27
CA ASN A 61 4.67 1.42 7.89
C ASN A 61 5.49 2.38 7.01
N ILE A 62 5.78 3.57 7.51
CA ILE A 62 6.54 4.56 6.76
C ILE A 62 8.01 4.16 6.58
N SER A 63 8.61 3.44 7.54
CA SER A 63 9.97 2.93 7.41
C SER A 63 10.15 2.00 6.20
N LEU A 64 9.07 1.31 5.77
CA LEU A 64 9.08 0.39 4.64
C LEU A 64 9.44 1.07 3.31
N ILE A 65 9.20 2.38 3.18
CA ILE A 65 9.55 3.16 1.98
C ILE A 65 11.05 3.03 1.66
N ALA A 66 11.91 2.92 2.68
CA ALA A 66 13.35 2.79 2.50
C ALA A 66 13.78 1.52 1.75
N HIS A 67 12.93 0.50 1.65
CA HIS A 67 13.23 -0.73 0.91
C HIS A 67 13.07 -0.58 -0.61
N GLY A 68 12.48 0.51 -1.10
CA GLY A 68 12.28 0.75 -2.54
C GLY A 68 11.26 -0.21 -3.19
N THR A 69 10.43 -0.86 -2.39
CA THR A 69 9.41 -1.84 -2.83
C THR A 69 7.98 -1.33 -2.68
N CYS A 70 7.80 -0.17 -2.06
CA CYS A 70 6.49 0.47 -1.88
C CYS A 70 6.04 1.14 -3.18
N LEU A 71 4.76 0.98 -3.52
CA LEU A 71 4.17 1.49 -4.75
C LEU A 71 2.99 2.39 -4.44
N MET A 72 2.80 3.43 -5.24
CA MET A 72 1.56 4.19 -5.23
C MET A 72 1.04 4.42 -6.65
N GLU A 73 -0.29 4.49 -6.73
CA GLU A 73 -1.00 4.89 -7.93
C GLU A 73 -1.42 6.36 -7.75
N VAL A 74 -1.08 7.19 -8.72
CA VAL A 74 -1.36 8.63 -8.72
C VAL A 74 -2.22 9.00 -9.93
N GLN A 75 -3.16 9.90 -9.71
CA GLN A 75 -3.94 10.55 -10.75
C GLN A 75 -3.41 11.98 -10.96
N GLN A 76 -3.04 12.31 -12.19
CA GLN A 76 -2.71 13.69 -12.58
C GLN A 76 -3.97 14.55 -12.58
N GLN A 77 -3.91 15.69 -11.90
CA GLN A 77 -4.98 16.67 -11.82
C GLN A 77 -4.43 18.06 -12.11
N SER A 78 -5.13 18.85 -12.94
CA SER A 78 -4.81 20.27 -13.12
C SER A 78 -5.62 21.08 -12.12
N VAL A 79 -4.93 21.70 -11.16
CA VAL A 79 -5.53 22.60 -10.18
C VAL A 79 -4.99 24.00 -10.43
N ASN A 80 -5.86 24.93 -10.80
CA ASN A 80 -5.49 26.30 -11.16
C ASN A 80 -4.41 26.39 -12.26
N GLY A 81 -4.42 25.46 -13.21
CA GLY A 81 -3.43 25.39 -14.30
C GLY A 81 -2.09 24.73 -13.91
N ILE A 82 -1.96 24.23 -12.68
CA ILE A 82 -0.79 23.51 -12.18
C ILE A 82 -1.12 22.01 -12.14
N LEU A 83 -0.30 21.20 -12.82
CA LEU A 83 -0.38 19.74 -12.71
C LEU A 83 0.09 19.30 -11.32
N LYS A 84 -0.76 18.55 -10.64
CA LYS A 84 -0.47 17.91 -9.36
C LYS A 84 -0.84 16.44 -9.41
N GLU A 85 -0.08 15.64 -8.66
CA GLU A 85 -0.39 14.25 -8.42
C GLU A 85 -1.34 14.14 -7.22
N ARG A 86 -2.43 13.40 -7.39
CA ARG A 86 -3.28 12.94 -6.31
C ARG A 86 -3.06 11.45 -6.11
N ILE A 87 -2.64 11.04 -4.92
CA ILE A 87 -2.56 9.62 -4.56
C ILE A 87 -3.98 9.03 -4.58
N VAL A 88 -4.16 7.90 -5.27
CA VAL A 88 -5.42 7.16 -5.35
C VAL A 88 -5.33 5.74 -4.81
N GLY A 89 -4.11 5.22 -4.63
CA GLY A 89 -3.85 3.97 -3.93
C GLY A 89 -2.40 3.84 -3.51
N VAL A 90 -2.16 3.08 -2.44
CA VAL A 90 -0.84 2.85 -1.84
C VAL A 90 -0.72 1.36 -1.51
N VAL A 91 0.43 0.78 -1.79
CA VAL A 91 0.86 -0.51 -1.28
C VAL A 91 2.22 -0.34 -0.61
N LEU A 92 2.33 -0.73 0.66
CA LEU A 92 3.60 -0.76 1.37
C LEU A 92 4.05 -2.20 1.54
N SER A 93 5.31 -2.45 1.20
CA SER A 93 5.90 -3.78 1.24
C SER A 93 7.36 -3.73 1.61
N GLY A 94 7.86 -4.81 2.21
CA GLY A 94 9.25 -4.95 2.62
C GLY A 94 9.76 -6.38 2.48
N PRO A 95 11.08 -6.57 2.40
CA PRO A 95 11.66 -7.91 2.49
C PRO A 95 11.38 -8.53 3.85
N LYS A 96 11.19 -9.85 3.87
CA LYS A 96 11.26 -10.65 5.10
C LYS A 96 12.05 -11.95 4.88
N CYS A 97 12.60 -12.47 5.98
CA CYS A 97 13.38 -13.71 6.03
C CYS A 97 12.87 -14.67 7.11
N SER A 98 13.48 -15.86 7.22
CA SER A 98 12.97 -16.97 8.02
C SER A 98 12.90 -16.72 9.54
N ASP A 99 13.62 -15.72 10.03
CA ASP A 99 13.63 -15.28 11.44
C ASP A 99 12.55 -14.24 11.76
N GLU A 100 11.72 -13.85 10.79
CA GLU A 100 10.68 -12.80 10.95
C GLU A 100 9.75 -13.07 12.13
N ALA A 101 9.30 -14.32 12.31
CA ALA A 101 8.44 -14.68 13.45
C ALA A 101 9.13 -14.42 14.80
N GLU A 102 10.42 -14.73 14.91
CA GLU A 102 11.18 -14.49 16.15
C GLU A 102 11.34 -12.99 16.42
N LEU A 103 11.61 -12.19 15.38
CA LEU A 103 11.68 -10.74 15.47
C LEU A 103 10.35 -10.13 15.93
N LEU A 104 9.23 -10.56 15.33
CA LEU A 104 7.90 -10.09 15.71
C LEU A 104 7.53 -10.49 17.15
N PHE A 105 7.89 -11.70 17.61
CA PHE A 105 7.65 -12.08 19.01
C PHE A 105 8.46 -11.24 20.00
N LYS A 106 9.73 -10.92 19.66
CA LYS A 106 10.56 -10.02 20.49
C LYS A 106 9.97 -8.62 20.55
N GLU A 107 9.50 -8.11 19.41
CA GLU A 107 8.87 -6.79 19.33
C GLU A 107 7.55 -6.74 20.11
N ALA A 108 6.68 -7.75 19.94
CA ALA A 108 5.45 -7.87 20.72
C ALA A 108 5.72 -7.91 22.24
N ALA A 109 6.77 -8.61 22.68
CA ALA A 109 7.17 -8.66 24.08
C ALA A 109 7.70 -7.30 24.58
N HIS A 110 8.42 -6.56 23.73
CA HIS A 110 8.89 -5.21 24.04
C HIS A 110 7.73 -4.22 24.19
N LEU A 111 6.76 -4.26 23.28
CA LEU A 111 5.57 -3.42 23.26
C LEU A 111 4.54 -3.79 24.35
N GLY A 112 4.65 -4.98 24.93
CA GLY A 112 3.81 -5.45 26.03
C GLY A 112 2.32 -5.51 25.69
N SER A 113 1.48 -5.10 26.64
CA SER A 113 0.01 -5.20 26.50
C SER A 113 -0.65 -4.04 25.76
N THR A 114 0.13 -3.21 25.06
CA THR A 114 -0.39 -2.13 24.21
C THR A 114 -1.25 -2.70 23.08
N THR A 115 -2.10 -1.87 22.46
CA THR A 115 -2.87 -2.29 21.29
C THR A 115 -1.94 -2.75 20.16
N TRP A 116 -0.88 -1.99 19.89
CA TRP A 116 0.13 -2.36 18.90
C TRP A 116 0.86 -3.66 19.27
N GLY A 117 1.28 -3.84 20.52
CA GLY A 117 1.91 -5.09 20.97
C GLY A 117 1.02 -6.33 20.78
N LYS A 118 -0.30 -6.20 20.99
CA LYS A 118 -1.26 -7.28 20.71
C LYS A 118 -1.38 -7.58 19.21
N ILE A 119 -1.42 -6.55 18.37
CA ILE A 119 -1.48 -6.69 16.91
C ILE A 119 -0.22 -7.40 16.41
N VAL A 120 0.96 -6.92 16.81
CA VAL A 120 2.25 -7.55 16.47
C VAL A 120 2.29 -8.99 16.97
N GLY A 121 1.74 -9.29 18.15
CA GLY A 121 1.64 -10.66 18.66
C GLY A 121 0.75 -11.58 17.79
N ILE A 122 -0.35 -11.07 17.24
CA ILE A 122 -1.20 -11.82 16.29
C ILE A 122 -0.44 -12.08 14.99
N LEU A 123 0.25 -11.06 14.46
CA LEU A 123 1.04 -11.17 13.23
C LEU A 123 2.22 -12.14 13.41
N ALA A 124 2.90 -12.12 14.57
CA ALA A 124 3.96 -13.07 14.91
C ALA A 124 3.47 -14.52 14.89
N GLN A 125 2.25 -14.72 15.42
CA GLN A 125 1.60 -16.03 15.44
C GLN A 125 1.25 -16.50 14.02
N ALA A 126 0.71 -15.60 13.18
CA ALA A 126 0.43 -15.88 11.78
C ALA A 126 1.70 -16.21 10.98
N GLU A 127 2.78 -15.43 11.16
CA GLU A 127 4.06 -15.65 10.50
C GLU A 127 4.62 -17.04 10.84
N ARG A 128 4.68 -17.38 12.14
CA ARG A 128 5.16 -18.67 12.62
C ARG A 128 4.37 -19.83 12.02
N ASP A 129 3.04 -19.76 12.07
CA ASP A 129 2.18 -20.88 11.67
C ASP A 129 2.06 -21.01 10.15
N SER A 130 2.24 -19.91 9.41
CA SER A 130 2.30 -19.94 7.95
C SER A 130 3.54 -20.70 7.47
N ASN A 131 4.67 -20.54 8.18
CA ASN A 131 5.96 -21.18 7.93
C ASN A 131 6.31 -21.27 6.44
N VAL A 132 6.18 -20.15 5.74
CA VAL A 132 6.26 -20.10 4.27
C VAL A 132 7.64 -20.52 3.74
N TYR A 133 8.70 -20.29 4.52
CA TYR A 133 10.07 -20.64 4.14
C TYR A 133 10.28 -22.15 4.07
N GLU A 134 9.82 -22.90 5.08
CA GLU A 134 9.85 -24.35 5.04
C GLU A 134 8.85 -24.90 4.01
N ARG A 135 7.64 -24.35 3.97
CA ARG A 135 6.56 -24.83 3.08
C ARG A 135 6.91 -24.72 1.60
N TYR A 136 7.56 -23.63 1.20
CA TYR A 136 7.91 -23.37 -0.20
C TYR A 136 9.40 -23.53 -0.51
N ASN A 137 10.22 -23.88 0.49
CA ASN A 137 11.67 -24.03 0.36
C ASN A 137 12.33 -22.78 -0.26
N VAL A 138 12.10 -21.62 0.37
CA VAL A 138 12.63 -20.32 -0.04
C VAL A 138 13.37 -19.65 1.12
N GLU A 139 14.32 -18.77 0.82
CA GLU A 139 15.13 -18.06 1.84
C GLU A 139 14.65 -16.62 2.10
N ARG A 140 13.86 -16.05 1.18
CA ARG A 140 13.36 -14.68 1.24
C ARG A 140 12.00 -14.55 0.60
N ALA A 141 11.20 -13.63 1.10
CA ALA A 141 9.93 -13.24 0.51
C ALA A 141 9.79 -11.72 0.49
N LEU A 142 8.94 -11.22 -0.40
CA LEU A 142 8.43 -9.85 -0.34
C LEU A 142 7.08 -9.88 0.37
N HIS A 143 6.94 -9.15 1.47
CA HIS A 143 5.70 -9.10 2.24
C HIS A 143 5.00 -7.77 2.03
N MET A 144 3.72 -7.82 1.65
CA MET A 144 2.85 -6.66 1.56
C MET A 144 2.15 -6.45 2.90
N HIS A 145 2.54 -5.38 3.60
CA HIS A 145 2.00 -4.98 4.91
C HIS A 145 0.73 -4.16 4.79
N VAL A 146 0.64 -3.28 3.79
CA VAL A 146 -0.47 -2.34 3.62
C VAL A 146 -0.97 -2.36 2.18
N ALA A 147 -2.29 -2.38 2.01
CA ALA A 147 -2.96 -2.10 0.75
C ALA A 147 -4.13 -1.14 1.01
N ALA A 148 -4.01 0.09 0.49
CA ALA A 148 -4.96 1.17 0.71
C ALA A 148 -5.42 1.75 -0.63
N VAL A 149 -6.71 2.01 -0.77
CA VAL A 149 -7.32 2.61 -1.96
C VAL A 149 -8.25 3.73 -1.53
N ASP A 150 -8.21 4.84 -2.25
CA ASP A 150 -9.14 5.95 -2.01
C ASP A 150 -10.58 5.43 -2.13
N GLU A 151 -11.35 5.62 -1.06
CA GLU A 151 -12.73 5.14 -0.93
C GLU A 151 -13.63 5.58 -2.10
N SER A 152 -13.45 6.81 -2.58
CA SER A 152 -14.22 7.38 -3.70
C SER A 152 -13.94 6.72 -5.05
N LEU A 153 -12.86 5.93 -5.12
CA LEU A 153 -12.39 5.25 -6.32
C LEU A 153 -12.37 3.71 -6.17
N ARG A 154 -12.98 3.17 -5.10
CA ARG A 154 -13.22 1.74 -4.96
C ARG A 154 -14.01 1.19 -6.16
N GLY A 155 -13.80 -0.08 -6.48
CA GLY A 155 -14.40 -0.72 -7.66
C GLY A 155 -13.70 -0.40 -9.00
N ARG A 156 -12.68 0.47 -9.01
CA ARG A 156 -11.90 0.80 -10.23
C ARG A 156 -10.63 -0.05 -10.39
N ALA A 157 -10.57 -1.19 -9.73
CA ALA A 157 -9.45 -2.15 -9.78
C ALA A 157 -8.05 -1.57 -9.42
N ILE A 158 -7.99 -0.49 -8.63
CA ILE A 158 -6.72 0.13 -8.18
C ILE A 158 -5.87 -0.87 -7.41
N GLY A 159 -6.43 -1.52 -6.37
CA GLY A 159 -5.71 -2.53 -5.59
C GLY A 159 -5.18 -3.69 -6.44
N MET A 160 -5.95 -4.17 -7.43
CA MET A 160 -5.51 -5.21 -8.35
C MET A 160 -4.30 -4.77 -9.18
N ARG A 161 -4.32 -3.55 -9.73
CA ARG A 161 -3.18 -3.03 -10.51
C ARG A 161 -1.93 -2.85 -9.66
N LEU A 162 -2.09 -2.34 -8.45
CA LEU A 162 -0.97 -2.19 -7.51
C LEU A 162 -0.38 -3.55 -7.11
N MET A 163 -1.22 -4.54 -6.82
CA MET A 163 -0.75 -5.89 -6.48
C MET A 163 -0.06 -6.58 -7.67
N GLU A 164 -0.61 -6.44 -8.87
CA GLU A 164 0.03 -6.95 -10.09
C GLU A 164 1.40 -6.27 -10.31
N LYS A 165 1.47 -4.95 -10.13
CA LYS A 165 2.73 -4.23 -10.26
C LYS A 165 3.75 -4.59 -9.17
N LEU A 166 3.29 -4.85 -7.94
CA LEU A 166 4.14 -5.35 -6.86
C LEU A 166 4.69 -6.74 -7.20
N ARG A 167 3.88 -7.61 -7.79
CA ARG A 167 4.29 -8.95 -8.23
C ARG A 167 5.35 -8.88 -9.34
N GLU A 168 5.18 -7.98 -10.32
CA GLU A 168 6.20 -7.69 -11.34
C GLU A 168 7.51 -7.23 -10.69
N LEU A 169 7.44 -6.22 -9.81
CA LEU A 169 8.61 -5.69 -9.11
C LEU A 169 9.30 -6.77 -8.26
N GLY A 170 8.53 -7.61 -7.56
CA GLY A 170 9.07 -8.72 -6.78
C GLY A 170 9.88 -9.70 -7.64
N ARG A 171 9.40 -10.02 -8.85
CA ARG A 171 10.13 -10.86 -9.82
C ARG A 171 11.39 -10.18 -10.34
N GLU A 172 11.31 -8.90 -10.70
CA GLU A 172 12.45 -8.11 -11.15
C GLU A 172 13.56 -8.05 -10.09
N LEU A 173 13.18 -7.98 -8.82
CA LEU A 173 14.09 -7.97 -7.67
C LEU A 173 14.51 -9.37 -7.19
N GLY A 174 14.06 -10.44 -7.84
CA GLY A 174 14.44 -11.82 -7.52
C GLY A 174 13.82 -12.38 -6.24
N TYR A 175 12.66 -11.89 -5.81
CA TYR A 175 11.89 -12.54 -4.74
C TYR A 175 11.16 -13.77 -5.28
N PRO A 176 11.42 -14.98 -4.77
CA PRO A 176 10.76 -16.21 -5.22
C PRO A 176 9.31 -16.31 -4.71
N LEU A 177 8.97 -15.54 -3.67
CA LEU A 177 7.67 -15.57 -3.00
C LEU A 177 7.20 -14.16 -2.64
N MET A 178 5.90 -13.93 -2.82
CA MET A 178 5.20 -12.76 -2.29
C MET A 178 4.18 -13.24 -1.26
N THR A 179 4.03 -12.53 -0.15
CA THR A 179 3.12 -12.87 0.95
C THR A 179 2.34 -11.65 1.42
N THR A 180 1.19 -11.87 2.05
CA THR A 180 0.39 -10.82 2.69
C THR A 180 -0.57 -11.44 3.68
N ASP A 181 -0.86 -10.74 4.77
CA ASP A 181 -1.86 -11.15 5.76
C ASP A 181 -3.16 -10.39 5.51
N CYS A 182 -4.16 -11.09 4.98
CA CYS A 182 -5.44 -10.47 4.62
C CYS A 182 -6.36 -10.35 5.84
N THR A 183 -6.49 -9.14 6.37
CA THR A 183 -7.37 -8.84 7.51
C THR A 183 -8.79 -8.45 7.10
N SER A 184 -9.02 -8.13 5.81
CA SER A 184 -10.32 -7.71 5.28
C SER A 184 -10.80 -8.61 4.13
N LEU A 185 -12.13 -8.66 3.93
CA LEU A 185 -12.72 -9.33 2.76
C LEU A 185 -12.25 -8.73 1.43
N TYR A 186 -11.85 -7.46 1.43
CA TYR A 186 -11.35 -6.78 0.25
C TYR A 186 -9.96 -7.29 -0.13
N SER A 187 -9.00 -7.26 0.82
CA SER A 187 -7.62 -7.72 0.58
C SER A 187 -7.58 -9.22 0.25
N ALA A 188 -8.43 -10.03 0.88
CA ALA A 188 -8.57 -11.45 0.56
C ALA A 188 -9.00 -11.66 -0.91
N LYS A 189 -10.07 -10.98 -1.36
CA LYS A 189 -10.57 -11.10 -2.75
C LYS A 189 -9.60 -10.56 -3.80
N VAL A 190 -8.81 -9.55 -3.45
CA VAL A 190 -7.75 -9.03 -4.33
C VAL A 190 -6.62 -10.06 -4.45
N SER A 191 -6.27 -10.74 -3.35
CA SER A 191 -5.20 -11.74 -3.31
C SER A 191 -5.55 -13.08 -3.95
N GLU A 192 -6.84 -13.44 -4.00
CA GLU A 192 -7.33 -14.67 -4.66
C GLU A 192 -7.29 -14.62 -6.20
N ARG A 193 -7.15 -13.43 -6.79
CA ARG A 193 -7.26 -13.19 -8.24
C ARG A 193 -5.89 -13.08 -8.90
#